data_AF-I2G4G0-F1
#
_entry.id   AF-I2G4G0-F1
#
_cell.length_a   1.000
_cell.length_b   1.000
_cell.length_c   1.000
_cell.angle_alpha   90.00
_cell.angle_beta   90.00
_cell.angle_gamma   90.00
#
_symmetry.space_group_name_H-M   'P 1'
#
loop_
_entity.id
_entity.type
_entity.pdbx_description
1 polymer ?
#
loop_
_entity_poly.entity_id
_entity_poly.type
_entity_poly.pdbx_seq_one_letter_code
_entity_poly.pdbx_strand_id
1 'polypeptide(L)'
;MAFSKTSLLTTALVAMGSMVSAQSDTASYEQVAQIQLTFPAADLVPTPLPSDWLDIQGVLNVTFGNTAVSNIGDELTVAQVQPAPAFRISSQTPAATSSSVFGSGKKFTVAFLDGGVAGKNVSTEVFCHYLGNDFTVDSNGQLRNQTAARVAYGAPLPANNDGPHRYMQLVFQQFDNFTAPASPAAGASIQRLELQNWYRQANGGLGKIVAANYIQIEVGSATAPSSTSAVSQASVTALAASKSGAAGSKSGSSSAAGATSSGSGSNSAASSLLSSVSMAGIVAMGSAALVGAAML
;
A
#
# COMPACT_ATOMS: atom_id res chain seq x y z
N MET A 1 -31.98 24.15 51.50
CA MET A 1 -30.62 24.54 51.11
C MET A 1 -29.89 23.27 50.69
N ALA A 2 -29.88 22.96 49.39
CA ALA A 2 -29.33 21.72 48.85
C ALA A 2 -28.00 22.05 48.15
N PHE A 3 -26.92 21.44 48.62
CA PHE A 3 -25.60 21.47 47.99
C PHE A 3 -25.55 20.42 46.90
N SER A 4 -25.27 20.81 45.65
CA SER A 4 -24.81 19.88 44.62
C SER A 4 -23.39 20.27 44.23
N LYS A 5 -22.45 19.38 44.54
CA LYS A 5 -21.02 19.47 44.22
C LYS A 5 -20.85 18.98 42.79
N THR A 6 -20.61 19.90 41.86
CA THR A 6 -20.21 19.57 40.48
C THR A 6 -18.72 19.24 40.49
N SER A 7 -18.38 17.97 40.24
CA SER A 7 -16.99 17.54 40.09
C SER A 7 -16.83 16.79 38.78
N LEU A 8 -15.80 17.23 38.04
CA LEU A 8 -14.90 16.47 37.17
C LEU A 8 -15.50 15.76 35.94
N LEU A 9 -14.99 16.12 34.76
CA LEU A 9 -13.90 15.35 34.13
C LEU A 9 -13.37 16.15 32.92
N THR A 10 -12.17 16.69 33.05
CA THR A 10 -11.41 17.24 31.92
C THR A 10 -10.56 16.10 31.37
N THR A 11 -11.06 15.42 30.35
CA THR A 11 -10.29 14.40 29.62
C THR A 11 -9.34 15.10 28.66
N ALA A 12 -8.08 15.23 29.05
CA ALA A 12 -7.02 15.66 28.15
C ALA A 12 -6.68 14.48 27.21
N LEU A 13 -7.21 14.53 25.97
CA LEU A 13 -6.75 13.66 24.89
C LEU A 13 -5.35 14.15 24.46
N VAL A 14 -4.31 13.43 24.86
CA VAL A 14 -2.98 13.62 24.29
C VAL A 14 -2.94 12.82 22.98
N ALA A 15 -3.34 13.46 21.88
CA ALA A 15 -3.12 12.93 20.54
C ALA A 15 -1.63 13.12 20.19
N MET A 16 -0.80 12.11 20.48
CA MET A 16 0.53 12.02 19.88
C MET A 16 0.36 11.58 18.42
N GLY A 17 -0.03 12.54 17.57
CA GLY A 17 0.07 12.36 16.14
C GLY A 17 1.54 12.23 15.75
N SER A 18 1.93 11.04 15.31
CA SER A 18 3.18 10.85 14.57
C SER A 18 3.05 11.62 13.25
N MET A 19 3.42 12.90 13.28
CA MET A 19 3.46 13.77 12.10
C MET A 19 4.65 13.32 11.26
N VAL A 20 4.39 12.69 10.12
CA VAL A 20 5.44 12.28 9.17
C VAL A 20 5.10 12.88 7.83
N SER A 21 5.95 13.79 7.36
CA SER A 21 5.77 14.35 6.02
C SER A 21 5.96 13.26 4.97
N ALA A 22 4.90 13.01 4.20
CA ALA A 22 4.93 12.33 2.92
C ALA A 22 5.72 13.15 1.87
N GLN A 23 5.87 14.47 2.10
CA GLN A 23 6.73 15.35 1.31
C GLN A 23 8.14 15.39 1.90
N SER A 24 9.00 14.47 1.47
CA SER A 24 10.46 14.64 1.50
C SER A 24 10.99 14.45 0.08
N ASP A 25 11.99 15.26 -0.30
CA ASP A 25 12.72 15.11 -1.56
C ASP A 25 13.64 13.88 -1.57
N THR A 26 13.57 13.02 -0.55
CA THR A 26 14.25 11.73 -0.46
C THR A 26 13.34 10.73 0.23
N ALA A 27 12.72 9.84 -0.55
CA ALA A 27 11.96 8.72 0.00
C ALA A 27 12.88 7.77 0.78
N SER A 28 12.54 7.46 2.04
CA SER A 28 13.31 6.54 2.89
C SER A 28 12.61 5.17 3.07
N TYR A 29 13.37 4.15 3.47
CA TYR A 29 12.78 2.83 3.79
C TYR A 29 11.83 2.93 4.99
N GLU A 30 12.06 3.88 5.90
CA GLU A 30 11.17 4.19 7.02
C GLU A 30 9.83 4.73 6.53
N GLN A 31 9.80 5.62 5.54
CA GLN A 31 8.53 6.10 4.97
C GLN A 31 7.75 4.98 4.27
N VAL A 32 8.45 4.13 3.50
CA VAL A 32 7.84 2.95 2.87
C VAL A 32 7.27 1.99 3.93
N ALA A 33 8.03 1.71 4.97
CA ALA A 33 7.60 0.87 6.09
C ALA A 33 6.42 1.48 6.84
N GLN A 34 6.45 2.79 7.09
CA GLN A 34 5.38 3.53 7.73
C GLN A 34 4.09 3.40 6.94
N ILE A 35 4.11 3.67 5.62
CA ILE A 35 2.91 3.52 4.77
C ILE A 35 2.34 2.11 4.89
N GLN A 36 3.19 1.09 4.76
CA GLN A 36 2.74 -0.31 4.82
C GLN A 36 2.11 -0.68 6.17
N LEU A 37 2.61 -0.11 7.27
CA LEU A 37 2.07 -0.35 8.61
C LEU A 37 0.85 0.51 8.95
N THR A 38 0.72 1.70 8.36
CA THR A 38 -0.43 2.58 8.61
C THR A 38 -1.71 2.02 8.01
N PHE A 39 -1.67 1.27 6.90
CA PHE A 39 -2.87 0.70 6.29
C PHE A 39 -3.64 -0.27 7.21
N PRO A 40 -2.99 -1.27 7.83
CA PRO A 40 -3.62 -2.08 8.88
C PRO A 40 -4.03 -1.25 10.10
N ALA A 41 -3.19 -0.31 10.55
CA ALA A 41 -3.49 0.52 11.71
C ALA A 41 -4.67 1.47 11.48
N ALA A 42 -4.97 1.77 10.21
CA ALA A 42 -6.12 2.55 9.77
C ALA A 42 -7.33 1.69 9.43
N ASP A 43 -7.34 0.37 9.72
CA ASP A 43 -8.46 -0.55 9.43
C ASP A 43 -8.87 -0.61 7.94
N LEU A 44 -7.87 -0.51 7.05
CA LEU A 44 -8.03 -0.70 5.60
C LEU A 44 -7.60 -2.11 5.16
N VAL A 45 -7.02 -2.87 6.08
CA VAL A 45 -6.48 -4.23 5.93
C VAL A 45 -6.88 -5.02 7.18
N PRO A 46 -7.36 -6.27 7.06
CA PRO A 46 -7.41 -7.11 5.85
C PRO A 46 -8.63 -6.89 4.94
N THR A 47 -9.54 -6.01 5.34
CA THR A 47 -10.74 -5.67 4.58
C THR A 47 -10.82 -4.14 4.45
N PRO A 48 -11.03 -3.59 3.25
CA PRO A 48 -11.30 -4.27 1.98
C PRO A 48 -10.05 -4.85 1.29
N LEU A 49 -8.84 -4.49 1.72
CA LEU A 49 -7.59 -4.92 1.10
C LEU A 49 -6.95 -6.12 1.80
N PRO A 50 -6.78 -7.26 1.11
CA PRO A 50 -6.00 -8.37 1.63
C PRO A 50 -4.58 -7.96 2.01
N SER A 51 -4.08 -8.41 3.17
CA SER A 51 -2.75 -8.04 3.67
C SER A 51 -1.62 -8.42 2.73
N ASP A 52 -1.79 -9.51 1.98
CA ASP A 52 -0.78 -10.00 1.06
C ASP A 52 -0.66 -9.12 -0.19
N TRP A 53 -1.62 -8.22 -0.47
CA TRP A 53 -1.55 -7.33 -1.62
C TRP A 53 -0.57 -6.16 -1.42
N LEU A 54 -0.26 -5.80 -0.17
CA LEU A 54 0.61 -4.69 0.15
C LEU A 54 2.08 -5.13 0.08
N ASP A 55 2.78 -4.62 -0.93
CA ASP A 55 4.23 -4.65 -0.98
C ASP A 55 4.73 -3.26 -1.39
N ILE A 56 4.67 -2.33 -0.44
CA ILE A 56 5.04 -0.94 -0.71
C ILE A 56 6.54 -0.88 -1.01
N GLN A 57 6.88 -0.35 -2.19
CA GLN A 57 8.23 -0.17 -2.69
C GLN A 57 8.56 1.31 -2.93
N GLY A 58 7.54 2.16 -3.12
CA GLY A 58 7.68 3.60 -3.33
C GLY A 58 6.68 4.42 -2.51
N VAL A 59 6.99 5.71 -2.34
CA VAL A 59 6.11 6.67 -1.65
C VAL A 59 5.21 7.35 -2.68
N LEU A 60 3.89 7.30 -2.46
CA LEU A 60 2.90 7.96 -3.32
C LEU A 60 2.56 9.36 -2.78
N ASN A 61 3.02 10.39 -3.49
CA ASN A 61 2.61 11.76 -3.27
C ASN A 61 1.32 12.04 -4.02
N VAL A 62 0.38 12.70 -3.35
CA VAL A 62 -0.93 13.04 -3.88
C VAL A 62 -1.14 14.55 -3.74
N THR A 63 -1.60 15.19 -4.81
CA THR A 63 -1.93 16.62 -4.81
C THR A 63 -3.28 16.83 -5.46
N PHE A 64 -4.21 17.48 -4.75
CA PHE A 64 -5.52 17.88 -5.27
C PHE A 64 -5.50 19.37 -5.64
N GLY A 65 -5.34 19.68 -6.94
CA GLY A 65 -5.13 21.06 -7.39
C GLY A 65 -3.89 21.67 -6.75
N ASN A 66 -4.08 22.63 -5.85
CA ASN A 66 -3.00 23.29 -5.09
C ASN A 66 -2.80 22.71 -3.68
N THR A 67 -3.59 21.71 -3.28
CA THR A 67 -3.53 21.10 -1.94
C THR A 67 -2.70 19.82 -2.01
N ALA A 68 -1.47 19.87 -1.49
CA ALA A 68 -0.65 18.68 -1.35
C ALA A 68 -1.04 17.91 -0.07
N VAL A 69 -1.16 16.58 -0.18
CA VAL A 69 -1.29 15.70 0.98
C VAL A 69 0.06 15.65 1.67
N SER A 70 0.13 16.21 2.88
CA SER A 70 1.39 16.40 3.59
C SER A 70 1.77 15.17 4.37
N ASN A 71 0.82 14.46 4.97
CA ASN A 71 1.01 13.22 5.71
C ASN A 71 -0.03 12.18 5.29
N ILE A 72 0.32 10.91 5.45
CA ILE A 72 -0.63 9.81 5.26
C ILE A 72 -1.75 9.89 6.31
N GLY A 73 -2.99 9.85 5.84
CA GLY A 73 -4.18 9.97 6.69
C GLY A 73 -4.57 11.39 7.07
N ASP A 74 -3.95 12.42 6.45
CA ASP A 74 -4.38 13.81 6.61
C ASP A 74 -5.89 13.96 6.40
N GLU A 75 -6.51 14.78 7.23
CA GLU A 75 -7.91 15.18 7.07
C GLU A 75 -7.99 16.35 6.09
N LEU A 76 -8.74 16.14 5.00
CA LEU A 76 -9.00 17.16 3.98
C LEU A 76 -10.48 17.50 3.94
N THR A 77 -10.78 18.73 3.53
CA THR A 77 -12.15 19.20 3.30
C THR A 77 -12.66 18.78 1.92
N VAL A 78 -13.98 18.65 1.78
CA VAL A 78 -14.66 18.41 0.49
C VAL A 78 -14.24 19.43 -0.58
N ALA A 79 -14.01 20.69 -0.19
CA ALA A 79 -13.58 21.75 -1.10
C ALA A 79 -12.16 21.51 -1.64
N GLN A 80 -11.24 21.06 -0.79
CA GLN A 80 -9.84 20.81 -1.19
C GLN A 80 -9.72 19.66 -2.19
N VAL A 81 -10.64 18.70 -2.15
CA VAL A 81 -10.63 17.52 -3.04
C VAL A 81 -11.58 17.66 -4.23
N GLN A 82 -12.15 18.84 -4.51
CA GLN A 82 -12.93 19.03 -5.74
C GLN A 82 -12.10 18.80 -7.02
N PRO A 83 -10.84 19.28 -7.12
CA PRO A 83 -10.00 18.96 -8.26
C PRO A 83 -9.58 17.49 -8.27
N ALA A 84 -9.42 16.91 -9.46
CA ALA A 84 -8.86 15.56 -9.59
C ALA A 84 -7.40 15.52 -9.08
N PRO A 85 -6.98 14.44 -8.40
CA PRO A 85 -5.63 14.31 -7.87
C PRO A 85 -4.59 14.09 -8.97
N ALA A 86 -3.41 14.67 -8.77
CA ALA A 86 -2.18 14.29 -9.44
C ALA A 86 -1.37 13.34 -8.54
N PHE A 87 -0.78 12.30 -9.14
CA PHE A 87 -0.06 11.25 -8.42
C PHE A 87 1.41 11.19 -8.81
N ARG A 88 2.32 11.22 -7.84
CA ARG A 88 3.77 11.14 -8.09
C ARG A 88 4.43 10.13 -7.18
N ILE A 89 5.21 9.22 -7.75
CA ILE A 89 6.08 8.32 -7.01
C ILE A 89 7.38 9.04 -6.68
N SER A 90 7.73 9.15 -5.40
CA SER A 90 9.09 9.51 -5.02
C SER A 90 9.98 8.29 -5.27
N SER A 91 10.73 8.33 -6.36
CA SER A 91 11.55 7.22 -6.86
C SER A 91 12.87 7.02 -6.11
N GLN A 92 13.01 7.56 -4.89
CA GLN A 92 14.33 7.78 -4.28
C GLN A 92 14.74 6.73 -3.23
N THR A 93 13.93 5.70 -2.98
CA THR A 93 14.47 4.48 -2.34
C THR A 93 15.23 3.67 -3.40
N PRO A 94 16.30 2.93 -3.05
CA PRO A 94 16.95 1.99 -3.99
C PRO A 94 16.00 0.94 -4.58
N ALA A 95 14.87 0.67 -3.91
CA ALA A 95 13.79 -0.17 -4.44
C ALA A 95 12.89 0.58 -5.44
N ALA A 96 12.65 1.88 -5.24
CA ALA A 96 11.87 2.72 -6.14
C ALA A 96 12.67 3.18 -7.37
N THR A 97 14.00 3.19 -7.30
CA THR A 97 14.89 3.30 -8.47
C THR A 97 15.06 1.97 -9.21
N SER A 98 14.51 0.87 -8.70
CA SER A 98 14.60 -0.43 -9.38
C SER A 98 13.83 -0.38 -10.69
N SER A 99 14.55 -0.56 -11.79
CA SER A 99 13.97 -0.69 -13.13
C SER A 99 12.98 -1.86 -13.23
N SER A 100 13.04 -2.82 -12.31
CA SER A 100 12.12 -3.95 -12.26
C SER A 100 10.70 -3.57 -11.82
N VAL A 101 10.54 -2.51 -11.01
CA VAL A 101 9.25 -2.08 -10.47
C VAL A 101 8.77 -0.79 -11.14
N PHE A 102 9.60 0.26 -11.15
CA PHE A 102 9.24 1.59 -11.68
C PHE A 102 10.04 1.99 -12.93
N GLY A 103 10.69 1.03 -13.59
CA GLY A 103 11.46 1.29 -14.80
C GLY A 103 10.62 1.63 -16.03
N SER A 104 11.32 2.03 -17.08
CA SER A 104 10.72 2.26 -18.40
C SER A 104 9.98 1.02 -18.89
N GLY A 105 8.78 1.21 -19.41
CA GLY A 105 7.89 0.13 -19.89
C GLY A 105 7.01 -0.50 -18.81
N LYS A 106 7.19 -0.17 -17.52
CA LYS A 106 6.28 -0.62 -16.46
C LYS A 106 5.00 0.20 -16.48
N LYS A 107 3.89 -0.51 -16.23
CA LYS A 107 2.54 0.03 -16.24
C LYS A 107 1.86 -0.20 -14.90
N PHE A 108 0.94 0.71 -14.56
CA PHE A 108 0.24 0.67 -13.29
C PHE A 108 -1.25 0.97 -13.43
N THR A 109 -2.05 0.31 -12.60
CA THR A 109 -3.42 0.71 -12.33
C THR A 109 -3.43 1.61 -11.11
N VAL A 110 -4.03 2.79 -11.22
CA VAL A 110 -4.20 3.74 -10.12
C VAL A 110 -5.67 3.82 -9.74
N ALA A 111 -5.96 3.65 -8.46
CA ALA A 111 -7.31 3.68 -7.92
C ALA A 111 -7.44 4.69 -6.79
N PHE A 112 -8.59 5.38 -6.72
CA PHE A 112 -9.01 6.22 -5.60
C PHE A 112 -10.32 5.66 -5.07
N LEU A 113 -10.30 5.11 -3.85
CA LEU A 113 -11.34 4.24 -3.33
C LEU A 113 -11.76 4.70 -1.94
N ASP A 114 -13.05 4.86 -1.69
CA ASP A 114 -13.59 5.07 -0.36
C ASP A 114 -13.73 3.74 0.36
N GLY A 115 -12.91 3.54 1.39
CA GLY A 115 -12.97 2.39 2.27
C GLY A 115 -14.07 2.50 3.31
N GLY A 116 -14.70 3.66 3.51
CA GLY A 116 -15.69 3.94 4.56
C GLY A 116 -15.06 4.42 5.87
N VAL A 117 -15.87 4.42 6.93
CA VAL A 117 -15.48 4.86 8.28
C VAL A 117 -14.81 3.72 9.05
N ALA A 118 -13.73 4.03 9.78
CA ALA A 118 -12.95 3.02 10.48
C ALA A 118 -13.79 2.24 11.48
N GLY A 119 -13.61 0.92 11.55
CA GLY A 119 -14.42 0.02 12.38
C GLY A 119 -15.81 -0.29 11.84
N LYS A 120 -16.23 0.33 10.72
CA LYS A 120 -17.47 0.00 9.99
C LYS A 120 -17.21 -0.82 8.70
N ASN A 121 -15.94 -1.11 8.40
CA ASN A 121 -15.53 -1.82 7.18
C ASN A 121 -15.74 -3.32 7.29
N VAL A 122 -16.93 -3.80 6.88
CA VAL A 122 -17.26 -5.23 6.92
C VAL A 122 -17.34 -5.88 5.53
N SER A 123 -17.06 -5.13 4.47
CA SER A 123 -17.24 -5.57 3.07
C SER A 123 -15.97 -5.39 2.23
N THR A 124 -15.82 -6.24 1.21
CA THR A 124 -14.81 -6.10 0.14
C THR A 124 -15.20 -5.06 -0.91
N GLU A 125 -16.42 -4.57 -0.82
CA GLU A 125 -16.97 -3.55 -1.70
C GLU A 125 -16.59 -2.15 -1.21
N VAL A 126 -16.07 -1.35 -2.13
CA VAL A 126 -15.64 0.04 -1.90
C VAL A 126 -16.36 0.97 -2.86
N PHE A 127 -16.49 2.26 -2.54
CA PHE A 127 -16.90 3.23 -3.57
C PHE A 127 -15.68 3.66 -4.37
N CYS A 128 -15.69 3.41 -5.67
CA CYS A 128 -14.62 3.77 -6.57
C CYS A 128 -14.81 5.21 -7.07
N HIS A 129 -13.94 6.11 -6.62
CA HIS A 129 -13.92 7.53 -7.03
C HIS A 129 -13.05 7.80 -8.25
N TYR A 130 -12.08 6.93 -8.52
CA TYR A 130 -11.26 6.97 -9.74
C TYR A 130 -10.65 5.59 -9.97
N LEU A 131 -10.58 5.18 -11.24
CA LEU A 131 -9.86 3.98 -11.64
C LEU A 131 -9.30 4.19 -13.03
N GLY A 132 -7.98 4.25 -13.16
CA GLY A 132 -7.31 4.34 -14.45
C GLY A 132 -6.24 3.27 -14.59
N ASN A 133 -6.02 2.80 -15.81
CA ASN A 133 -5.04 1.78 -16.13
C ASN A 133 -3.97 2.36 -17.05
N ASP A 134 -2.92 1.57 -17.27
CA ASP A 134 -1.82 1.88 -18.17
C ASP A 134 -1.08 3.17 -17.78
N PHE A 135 -1.03 3.49 -16.48
CA PHE A 135 -0.21 4.59 -16.02
C PHE A 135 1.26 4.26 -16.22
N THR A 136 2.04 5.24 -16.67
CA THR A 136 3.50 5.18 -16.69
C THR A 136 4.07 6.24 -15.76
N VAL A 137 5.27 6.00 -15.23
CA VAL A 137 6.02 6.96 -14.42
C VAL A 137 6.94 7.74 -15.36
N ASP A 138 6.83 9.07 -15.37
CA ASP A 138 7.72 9.93 -16.15
C ASP A 138 9.05 10.22 -15.42
N SER A 139 9.94 10.99 -16.06
CA SER A 139 11.27 11.33 -15.51
C SER A 139 11.22 12.07 -14.17
N ASN A 140 10.09 12.73 -13.85
CA ASN A 140 9.90 13.46 -12.61
C ASN A 140 9.22 12.60 -11.54
N GLY A 141 8.98 11.31 -11.81
CA GLY A 141 8.27 10.38 -10.92
C GLY A 141 6.75 10.47 -11.06
N GLN A 142 6.24 11.30 -11.97
CA GLN A 142 4.83 11.59 -12.03
C GLN A 142 4.10 10.50 -12.83
N LEU A 143 2.99 10.01 -12.27
CA LEU A 143 2.13 9.03 -12.92
C LEU A 143 1.28 9.72 -13.99
N ARG A 144 1.36 9.20 -15.21
CA ARG A 144 0.67 9.71 -16.41
C ARG A 144 -0.25 8.63 -16.94
N ASN A 145 -1.55 8.87 -16.90
CA ASN A 145 -2.52 7.94 -17.48
C ASN A 145 -2.39 7.96 -19.00
N GLN A 146 -2.20 6.80 -19.61
CA GLN A 146 -2.07 6.66 -21.07
C GLN A 146 -3.40 6.29 -21.76
N THR A 147 -4.47 6.09 -20.98
CA THR A 147 -5.78 5.67 -21.47
C THR A 147 -6.92 6.47 -20.82
N ALA A 148 -8.13 6.32 -21.34
CA ALA A 148 -9.32 6.82 -20.65
C ALA A 148 -9.49 6.07 -19.31
N ALA A 149 -9.81 6.79 -18.25
CA ALA A 149 -10.13 6.17 -16.96
C ALA A 149 -11.34 5.24 -17.10
N ARG A 150 -11.31 4.10 -16.39
CA ARG A 150 -12.47 3.22 -16.24
C ARG A 150 -13.52 3.89 -15.38
N VAL A 151 -13.13 4.46 -14.26
CA VAL A 151 -14.00 5.34 -13.47
C VAL A 151 -13.41 6.74 -13.52
N ALA A 152 -14.18 7.67 -14.11
CA ALA A 152 -13.82 9.07 -14.14
C ALA A 152 -13.79 9.63 -12.72
N TYR A 153 -12.91 10.62 -12.48
CA TYR A 153 -12.80 11.21 -11.15
C TYR A 153 -14.13 11.83 -10.73
N GLY A 154 -14.64 11.42 -9.58
CA GLY A 154 -15.69 12.13 -8.88
C GLY A 154 -15.22 12.51 -7.48
N ALA A 155 -15.41 13.77 -7.12
CA ALA A 155 -14.97 14.28 -5.83
C ALA A 155 -15.68 13.57 -4.66
N PRO A 156 -14.97 13.28 -3.57
CA PRO A 156 -15.56 12.77 -2.34
C PRO A 156 -16.68 13.65 -1.80
N LEU A 157 -17.74 13.00 -1.32
CA LEU A 157 -18.85 13.63 -0.59
C LEU A 157 -19.44 12.60 0.39
N PRO A 158 -18.78 12.33 1.52
CA PRO A 158 -19.30 11.38 2.50
C PRO A 158 -20.61 11.90 3.11
N ALA A 159 -21.39 10.98 3.68
CA ALA A 159 -22.65 11.33 4.31
C ALA A 159 -22.42 12.21 5.55
N ASN A 160 -23.32 13.19 5.74
CA ASN A 160 -23.23 14.11 6.87
C ASN A 160 -23.36 13.36 8.20
N ASN A 161 -22.41 13.59 9.11
CA ASN A 161 -22.30 12.96 10.43
C ASN A 161 -22.14 11.43 10.40
N ASP A 162 -21.55 10.84 9.36
CA ASP A 162 -21.22 9.40 9.35
C ASP A 162 -19.86 9.11 10.03
N GLY A 163 -19.02 10.13 10.15
CA GLY A 163 -17.62 10.06 10.62
C GLY A 163 -16.63 10.23 9.47
N PRO A 164 -15.32 10.22 9.76
CA PRO A 164 -14.29 10.36 8.73
C PRO A 164 -14.22 9.11 7.86
N HIS A 165 -14.49 9.28 6.57
CA HIS A 165 -14.27 8.25 5.55
C HIS A 165 -12.79 8.23 5.15
N ARG A 166 -12.20 7.03 5.01
CA ARG A 166 -10.81 6.86 4.56
C ARG A 166 -10.78 6.57 3.07
N TYR A 167 -10.25 7.53 2.32
CA TYR A 167 -10.11 7.40 0.87
C TYR A 167 -8.68 6.97 0.52
N MET A 168 -8.55 5.73 0.06
CA MET A 168 -7.30 5.10 -0.34
C MET A 168 -6.90 5.52 -1.75
N GLN A 169 -5.64 5.91 -1.94
CA GLN A 169 -5.00 6.02 -3.25
C GLN A 169 -4.02 4.86 -3.42
N LEU A 170 -4.27 3.98 -4.39
CA LEU A 170 -3.53 2.74 -4.57
C LEU A 170 -2.89 2.68 -5.95
N VAL A 171 -1.65 2.19 -6.02
CA VAL A 171 -0.93 1.93 -7.27
C VAL A 171 -0.62 0.44 -7.36
N PHE A 172 -1.36 -0.26 -8.22
CA PHE A 172 -1.15 -1.67 -8.52
C PHE A 172 -0.19 -1.81 -9.69
N GLN A 173 0.76 -2.73 -9.59
CA GLN A 173 1.57 -3.13 -10.74
C GLN A 173 0.68 -3.83 -11.78
N GLN A 174 0.87 -3.53 -13.07
CA GLN A 174 0.31 -4.35 -14.16
C GLN A 174 1.40 -5.29 -14.70
N PHE A 175 1.03 -6.53 -14.99
CA PHE A 175 1.87 -7.43 -15.77
C PHE A 175 1.68 -7.17 -17.28
N ASP A 176 2.63 -7.62 -18.10
CA ASP A 176 2.74 -7.23 -19.51
C ASP A 176 1.51 -7.61 -20.37
N ASN A 177 0.76 -8.63 -19.96
CA ASN A 177 -0.46 -9.10 -20.62
C ASN A 177 -1.74 -8.65 -19.91
N PHE A 178 -1.66 -7.65 -19.02
CA PHE A 178 -2.83 -7.12 -18.33
C PHE A 178 -3.93 -6.69 -19.29
N THR A 179 -5.15 -7.12 -19.00
CA THR A 179 -6.38 -6.62 -19.62
C THR A 179 -7.39 -6.33 -18.51
N ALA A 180 -7.88 -5.09 -18.47
CA ALA A 180 -8.86 -4.67 -17.48
C ALA A 180 -10.20 -5.43 -17.67
N PRO A 181 -10.89 -5.78 -16.58
CA PRO A 181 -12.26 -6.28 -16.65
C PRO A 181 -13.19 -5.31 -17.41
N ALA A 182 -14.20 -5.84 -18.10
CA ALA A 182 -15.14 -5.06 -18.90
C ALA A 182 -16.01 -4.10 -18.06
N SER A 183 -16.23 -4.42 -16.79
CA SER A 183 -16.91 -3.56 -15.82
C SER A 183 -15.93 -3.10 -14.74
N PRO A 184 -15.91 -1.82 -14.36
CA PRO A 184 -16.74 -0.73 -14.89
C PRO A 184 -16.32 -0.33 -16.31
N ALA A 185 -17.27 0.08 -17.16
CA ALA A 185 -17.01 0.56 -18.52
C ALA A 185 -16.15 1.84 -18.50
N ALA A 186 -15.41 2.13 -19.58
CA ALA A 186 -14.60 3.35 -19.66
C ALA A 186 -15.45 4.61 -19.46
N GLY A 187 -14.98 5.54 -18.62
CA GLY A 187 -15.66 6.80 -18.31
C GLY A 187 -16.87 6.66 -17.38
N ALA A 188 -17.05 5.54 -16.69
CA ALA A 188 -18.15 5.39 -15.75
C ALA A 188 -18.04 6.37 -14.58
N SER A 189 -19.19 6.75 -14.02
CA SER A 189 -19.28 7.57 -12.80
C SER A 189 -18.86 6.77 -11.55
N ILE A 190 -18.74 7.49 -10.42
CA ILE A 190 -18.55 6.88 -9.08
C ILE A 190 -19.55 5.74 -8.90
N GLN A 191 -19.06 4.59 -8.48
CA GLN A 191 -19.89 3.41 -8.25
C GLN A 191 -19.26 2.48 -7.22
N ARG A 192 -20.06 1.54 -6.72
CA ARG A 192 -19.55 0.45 -5.89
C ARG A 192 -18.69 -0.49 -6.74
N LEU A 193 -17.58 -0.91 -6.19
CA LEU A 193 -16.64 -1.82 -6.82
C LEU A 193 -16.32 -2.95 -5.85
N GLU A 194 -16.63 -4.18 -6.25
CA GLU A 194 -16.10 -5.38 -5.60
C GLU A 194 -14.61 -5.50 -5.94
N LEU A 195 -13.76 -4.81 -5.18
CA LEU A 195 -12.35 -4.60 -5.50
C LEU A 195 -11.61 -5.93 -5.67
N GLN A 196 -11.90 -6.90 -4.80
CA GLN A 196 -11.30 -8.22 -4.89
C GLN A 196 -11.75 -9.03 -6.10
N ASN A 197 -13.02 -8.91 -6.49
CA ASN A 197 -13.51 -9.53 -7.72
C ASN A 197 -12.90 -8.86 -8.96
N TRP A 198 -12.78 -7.54 -8.96
CA TRP A 198 -12.17 -6.80 -10.06
C TRP A 198 -10.69 -7.17 -10.22
N TYR A 199 -9.94 -7.20 -9.11
CA TYR A 199 -8.54 -7.63 -9.08
C TYR A 199 -8.33 -9.03 -9.65
N ARG A 200 -9.16 -10.01 -9.25
CA ARG A 200 -9.07 -11.40 -9.72
C ARG A 200 -9.47 -11.57 -11.18
N GLN A 201 -10.35 -10.71 -11.70
CA GLN A 201 -10.83 -10.76 -13.08
C GLN A 201 -9.93 -10.04 -14.08
N ALA A 202 -8.94 -9.27 -13.62
CA ALA A 202 -7.95 -8.66 -14.49
C ALA A 202 -7.12 -9.75 -15.18
N ASN A 203 -7.43 -10.02 -16.45
CA ASN A 203 -6.73 -11.05 -17.22
C ASN A 203 -5.27 -10.64 -17.42
N GLY A 204 -4.34 -11.60 -17.43
CA GLY A 204 -2.90 -11.33 -17.39
C GLY A 204 -2.39 -10.78 -16.05
N GLY A 205 -3.29 -10.35 -15.17
CA GLY A 205 -3.05 -10.12 -13.76
C GLY A 205 -2.64 -8.70 -13.39
N LEU A 206 -3.06 -8.32 -12.18
CA LEU A 206 -2.47 -7.24 -11.41
C LEU A 206 -1.48 -7.84 -10.42
N GLY A 207 -0.37 -7.14 -10.22
CA GLY A 207 0.61 -7.45 -9.19
C GLY A 207 0.19 -6.90 -7.82
N LYS A 208 1.19 -6.67 -6.98
CA LYS A 208 1.02 -6.08 -5.65
C LYS A 208 0.77 -4.57 -5.74
N ILE A 209 0.27 -4.00 -4.65
CA ILE A 209 0.21 -2.56 -4.43
C ILE A 209 1.63 -2.10 -4.07
N VAL A 210 2.26 -1.35 -4.97
CA VAL A 210 3.67 -0.95 -4.88
C VAL A 210 3.87 0.45 -4.33
N ALA A 211 2.82 1.26 -4.31
CA ALA A 211 2.78 2.55 -3.66
C ALA A 211 1.34 2.85 -3.24
N ALA A 212 1.18 3.53 -2.10
CA ALA A 212 -0.14 3.83 -1.56
C ALA A 212 -0.11 5.09 -0.69
N ASN A 213 -1.28 5.71 -0.56
CA ASN A 213 -1.57 6.78 0.37
C ASN A 213 -3.04 6.67 0.78
N TYR A 214 -3.47 7.39 1.81
CA TYR A 214 -4.89 7.63 2.06
C TYR A 214 -5.07 9.00 2.69
N ILE A 215 -6.28 9.54 2.58
CA ILE A 215 -6.73 10.75 3.26
C ILE A 215 -8.02 10.45 4.02
N GLN A 216 -8.39 11.34 4.93
CA GLN A 216 -9.67 11.30 5.62
C GLN A 216 -10.52 12.50 5.20
N ILE A 217 -11.82 12.29 5.06
CA ILE A 217 -12.77 13.38 4.79
C ILE A 217 -14.02 13.11 5.61
N GLU A 218 -14.51 14.15 6.28
CA GLU A 218 -15.76 14.15 7.02
C GLU A 218 -16.64 15.33 6.57
N VAL A 219 -17.95 15.15 6.65
CA VAL A 219 -18.94 16.23 6.55
C VAL A 219 -19.72 16.23 7.85
N GLY A 220 -19.74 17.38 8.53
CA GLY A 220 -20.29 17.47 9.88
C GLY A 220 -19.31 16.95 10.93
N SER A 221 -19.83 16.43 12.03
CA SER A 221 -19.02 15.79 13.07
C SER A 221 -19.83 14.66 13.71
N ALA A 222 -19.34 13.44 13.58
CA ALA A 222 -19.85 12.28 14.28
C ALA A 222 -18.99 11.97 15.52
N THR A 223 -19.57 11.25 16.49
CA THR A 223 -18.73 10.60 17.50
C THR A 223 -17.90 9.53 16.81
N ALA A 224 -16.62 9.80 16.60
CA ALA A 224 -15.74 8.91 15.85
C ALA A 224 -15.60 7.55 16.55
N PRO A 225 -15.79 6.42 15.85
CA PRO A 225 -15.34 5.13 16.37
C PRO A 225 -13.81 5.12 16.48
N SER A 226 -13.28 4.72 17.65
CA SER A 226 -11.84 4.75 17.97
C SER A 226 -11.08 3.56 17.38
N SER A 227 -11.05 3.41 16.06
CA SER A 227 -10.49 2.22 15.41
C SER A 227 -9.16 2.46 14.68
N THR A 228 -8.66 3.69 14.62
CA THR A 228 -7.28 3.92 14.17
C THR A 228 -6.32 3.77 15.34
N SER A 229 -5.22 3.06 15.11
CA SER A 229 -4.16 2.87 16.09
C SER A 229 -2.89 3.59 15.65
N ALA A 230 -2.11 4.07 16.61
CA ALA A 230 -0.78 4.58 16.30
C ALA A 230 0.13 3.44 15.86
N VAL A 231 0.94 3.68 14.82
CA VAL A 231 1.98 2.74 14.39
C VAL A 231 3.20 2.91 15.30
N SER A 232 3.74 1.81 15.83
CA SER A 232 4.92 1.88 16.68
C SER A 232 6.18 2.18 15.86
N GLN A 233 7.00 3.14 16.31
CA GLN A 233 8.27 3.48 15.66
C GLN A 233 9.22 2.28 15.57
N ALA A 234 9.20 1.39 16.57
CA ALA A 234 10.00 0.17 16.57
C ALA A 234 9.62 -0.77 15.42
N SER A 235 8.32 -0.93 15.14
CA SER A 235 7.83 -1.72 14.01
C SER A 235 8.26 -1.11 12.66
N VAL A 236 8.22 0.22 12.55
CA VAL A 236 8.65 0.95 11.35
C VAL A 236 10.13 0.72 11.09
N THR A 237 10.99 0.92 12.10
CA THR A 237 12.43 0.70 12.00
C THR A 237 12.76 -0.76 11.65
N ALA A 238 12.07 -1.73 12.26
CA ALA A 238 12.28 -3.15 11.96
C ALA A 238 11.91 -3.51 10.51
N LEU A 239 10.76 -3.04 10.03
CA LEU A 239 10.32 -3.28 8.65
C LEU A 239 11.22 -2.54 7.65
N ALA A 240 11.62 -1.31 7.94
CA ALA A 240 12.57 -0.54 7.14
C ALA A 240 13.90 -1.28 6.99
N ALA A 241 14.46 -1.81 8.08
CA ALA A 241 15.68 -2.60 8.09
C ALA A 241 15.53 -3.90 7.27
N SER A 242 14.38 -4.58 7.36
CA SER A 242 14.14 -5.79 6.54
C SER A 242 14.08 -5.47 5.05
N LYS A 243 13.46 -4.35 4.66
CA LYS A 243 13.33 -3.92 3.25
C LYS A 243 14.68 -3.45 2.69
N SER A 244 15.48 -2.75 3.49
CA SER A 244 16.83 -2.34 3.08
C SER A 244 17.77 -3.54 2.92
N GLY A 245 17.73 -4.52 3.84
CA GLY A 245 18.50 -5.76 3.73
C GLY A 245 18.13 -6.61 2.51
N ALA A 246 16.84 -6.70 2.18
CA ALA A 246 16.37 -7.41 0.98
C ALA A 246 16.85 -6.76 -0.34
N ALA A 247 17.01 -5.44 -0.37
CA ALA A 247 17.54 -4.73 -1.52
C ALA A 247 19.06 -4.97 -1.70
N GLY A 248 19.82 -5.02 -0.61
CA GLY A 248 21.28 -5.27 -0.64
C GLY A 248 21.65 -6.66 -1.19
N SER A 249 20.85 -7.68 -0.88
CA SER A 249 21.08 -9.06 -1.34
C SER A 249 20.95 -9.26 -2.86
N LYS A 250 20.27 -8.36 -3.58
CA LYS A 250 20.14 -8.42 -5.05
C LYS A 250 21.36 -7.86 -5.81
N SER A 251 22.29 -7.21 -5.13
CA SER A 251 23.50 -6.62 -5.75
C SER A 251 24.77 -7.48 -5.64
N GLY A 252 24.68 -8.68 -5.07
CA GLY A 252 25.85 -9.46 -4.61
C GLY A 252 26.23 -10.73 -5.39
N SER A 253 25.73 -10.98 -6.61
CA SER A 253 26.06 -12.20 -7.36
C SER A 253 26.29 -11.96 -8.85
N SER A 254 27.44 -11.38 -9.19
CA SER A 254 28.07 -11.56 -10.51
C SER A 254 29.58 -11.26 -10.46
N SER A 255 30.30 -11.92 -9.56
CA SER A 255 31.76 -12.08 -9.70
C SER A 255 32.03 -13.39 -10.43
N ALA A 256 31.93 -13.35 -11.77
CA ALA A 256 32.47 -14.41 -12.60
C ALA A 256 34.00 -14.41 -12.46
N ALA A 257 34.56 -15.47 -11.89
CA ALA A 257 35.99 -15.71 -11.91
C ALA A 257 36.38 -16.07 -13.36
N GLY A 258 37.11 -15.16 -14.01
CA GLY A 258 37.75 -15.43 -15.30
C GLY A 258 38.86 -16.48 -15.13
N ALA A 259 38.77 -17.57 -15.87
CA ALA A 259 39.86 -18.51 -16.06
C ALA A 259 40.12 -18.67 -17.57
N THR A 260 41.11 -17.94 -18.06
CA THR A 260 41.79 -18.20 -19.32
C THR A 260 42.81 -19.32 -19.10
N SER A 261 42.64 -20.46 -19.75
CA SER A 261 43.76 -21.23 -20.29
C SER A 261 43.32 -22.25 -21.33
N SER A 262 44.02 -22.19 -22.46
CA SER A 262 44.02 -23.09 -23.61
C SER A 262 44.68 -24.43 -23.26
N GLY A 263 44.13 -25.54 -23.76
CA GLY A 263 44.79 -26.85 -23.73
C GLY A 263 43.92 -27.98 -24.31
N SER A 264 44.32 -28.47 -25.49
CA SER A 264 43.80 -29.64 -26.19
C SER A 264 44.17 -30.96 -25.49
N GLY A 265 43.27 -31.95 -25.49
CA GLY A 265 43.62 -33.33 -25.11
C GLY A 265 42.41 -34.28 -25.02
N SER A 266 42.40 -35.28 -25.91
CA SER A 266 41.42 -36.36 -26.01
C SER A 266 41.53 -37.40 -24.88
N ASN A 267 40.40 -37.90 -24.36
CA ASN A 267 40.03 -39.33 -24.18
C ASN A 267 39.02 -39.58 -23.03
N SER A 268 37.95 -40.28 -23.41
CA SER A 268 37.22 -41.37 -22.75
C SER A 268 36.96 -41.41 -21.22
N ALA A 269 35.65 -41.54 -20.93
CA ALA A 269 34.99 -42.45 -19.98
C ALA A 269 34.81 -42.08 -18.48
N ALA A 270 33.56 -42.34 -18.05
CA ALA A 270 33.07 -42.77 -16.74
C ALA A 270 32.75 -41.73 -15.63
N SER A 271 31.44 -41.54 -15.45
CA SER A 271 30.62 -41.61 -14.22
C SER A 271 31.09 -40.93 -12.92
N SER A 272 30.30 -39.95 -12.47
CA SER A 272 29.82 -39.75 -11.08
C SER A 272 28.95 -38.48 -11.06
N LEU A 273 27.61 -38.57 -11.13
CA LEU A 273 26.70 -38.62 -9.98
C LEU A 273 27.20 -37.83 -8.77
N LEU A 274 26.80 -36.56 -8.66
CA LEU A 274 26.55 -35.84 -7.41
C LEU A 274 25.63 -34.65 -7.72
N SER A 275 24.32 -34.93 -7.70
CA SER A 275 23.25 -33.95 -7.78
C SER A 275 23.12 -33.22 -6.44
N SER A 276 23.35 -31.91 -6.47
CA SER A 276 23.10 -30.96 -5.39
C SER A 276 21.59 -30.73 -5.24
N VAL A 277 21.04 -31.13 -4.10
CA VAL A 277 19.68 -30.78 -3.68
C VAL A 277 19.80 -29.71 -2.60
N SER A 278 19.44 -28.47 -2.94
CA SER A 278 19.24 -27.40 -1.97
C SER A 278 17.74 -27.17 -1.85
N MET A 279 17.11 -27.71 -0.79
CA MET A 279 15.73 -27.37 -0.46
C MET A 279 15.54 -27.17 1.05
N ALA A 280 15.14 -25.93 1.37
CA ALA A 280 14.09 -25.52 2.30
C ALA A 280 13.99 -26.13 3.71
N GLY A 281 13.89 -25.25 4.71
CA GLY A 281 13.10 -25.52 5.91
C GLY A 281 13.58 -24.85 7.19
N ILE A 282 13.33 -23.55 7.39
CA ILE A 282 13.34 -22.97 8.76
C ILE A 282 11.91 -23.02 9.29
N VAL A 283 11.63 -24.14 9.96
CA VAL A 283 10.94 -24.33 11.23
C VAL A 283 9.88 -23.29 11.63
N ALA A 284 8.63 -23.74 11.59
CA ALA A 284 7.52 -23.25 12.39
C ALA A 284 7.81 -23.44 13.89
N MET A 285 7.75 -22.37 14.69
CA MET A 285 7.68 -22.48 16.15
C MET A 285 6.23 -22.73 16.56
N GLY A 286 6.05 -23.88 17.19
CA GLY A 286 4.77 -24.44 17.61
C GLY A 286 4.17 -23.80 18.86
N SER A 287 2.88 -24.04 18.95
CA SER A 287 2.01 -23.95 20.10
C SER A 287 2.44 -24.89 21.23
N ALA A 288 2.34 -24.41 22.47
CA ALA A 288 2.29 -25.25 23.67
C ALA A 288 0.96 -25.00 24.39
N ALA A 289 0.06 -25.97 24.25
CA ALA A 289 -1.07 -26.16 25.14
C ALA A 289 -0.55 -26.75 26.46
N LEU A 290 -1.09 -26.28 27.59
CA LEU A 290 -1.00 -27.00 28.85
C LEU A 290 -2.40 -27.13 29.44
N VAL A 291 -2.84 -28.39 29.47
CA VAL A 291 -4.08 -28.92 30.01
C VAL A 291 -3.95 -29.08 31.52
N GLY A 292 -5.01 -28.77 32.26
CA GLY A 292 -5.29 -29.33 33.58
C GLY A 292 -6.33 -28.48 34.30
N ALA A 293 -7.34 -29.01 35.00
CA ALA A 293 -7.92 -30.33 35.17
C ALA A 293 -9.20 -30.04 36.00
N ALA A 294 -10.31 -30.71 35.70
CA ALA A 294 -11.53 -30.62 36.49
C ALA A 294 -11.35 -31.33 37.85
N MET A 295 -11.91 -30.79 38.94
CA MET A 295 -12.55 -31.52 40.03
C MET A 295 -13.49 -30.60 40.84
N LEU A 296 -14.72 -31.10 41.03
CA LEU A 296 -15.86 -30.63 41.86
C LEU A 296 -16.68 -29.44 41.35
#